data_AF-A0A3D1D1E0-F1
#
_entry.id   AF-A0A3D1D1E0-F1
#
_cell.length_a   1.000
_cell.length_b   1.000
_cell.length_c   1.000
_cell.angle_alpha   90.00
_cell.angle_beta   90.00
_cell.angle_gamma   90.00
#
_symmetry.space_group_name_H-M   'P 1'
#
loop_
_entity.id
_entity.type
_entity.pdbx_description
1 polymer ?
#
loop_
_entity_poly.entity_id
_entity_poly.type
_entity_poly.pdbx_seq_one_letter_code
_entity_poly.pdbx_strand_id
1 'polypeptide(L)'
;STILFFLGILMAVSCLEEIGALTSLGKGLNVAFDGNHFMVTGIIGVLSSIVDNVPLVAGCMGMYPVQAVGDFATDGVFWQLLAYCAGVGGSMLIIGSAAGVVVMGLEKISFGWYMKHVSWIAFLGYVAGILCYYVLREFIFTTPL
;
A
#
# COMPACT_ATOMS: atom_id res chain seq x y z
N SER A 1 -7.73 -15.17 18.94
CA SER A 1 -6.32 -14.74 18.80
C SER A 1 -6.10 -13.72 17.69
N THR A 2 -6.69 -13.89 16.50
CA THR A 2 -6.53 -12.96 15.36
C THR A 2 -7.05 -11.53 15.62
N ILE A 3 -8.17 -11.36 16.33
CA ILE A 3 -8.72 -10.02 16.66
C ILE A 3 -7.77 -9.23 17.57
N LEU A 4 -7.19 -9.88 18.58
CA LEU A 4 -6.25 -9.23 19.50
C LEU A 4 -4.94 -8.84 18.81
N PHE A 5 -4.51 -9.63 17.81
CA PHE A 5 -3.37 -9.29 16.96
C PHE A 5 -3.62 -8.02 16.14
N PHE A 6 -4.74 -7.95 15.41
CA PHE A 6 -5.10 -6.74 14.66
C PHE A 6 -5.34 -5.53 15.56
N LEU A 7 -5.98 -5.71 16.73
CA LEU A 7 -6.13 -4.65 17.73
C LEU A 7 -4.77 -4.10 18.18
N GLY A 8 -3.81 -4.98 18.49
CA GLY A 8 -2.46 -4.58 18.88
C GLY A 8 -1.75 -3.77 17.80
N ILE A 9 -1.86 -4.18 16.54
CA ILE A 9 -1.26 -3.45 15.42
C ILE A 9 -1.94 -2.08 15.23
N LEU A 10 -3.27 -2.01 15.22
CA LEU A 10 -3.99 -0.75 15.06
C LEU A 10 -3.66 0.23 16.20
N MET A 11 -3.56 -0.24 17.45
CA MET A 11 -3.14 0.62 18.57
C MET A 11 -1.71 1.14 18.40
N ALA A 12 -0.77 0.32 17.93
CA ALA A 12 0.60 0.76 17.67
C ALA A 12 0.66 1.84 16.58
N VAL A 13 -0.11 1.66 15.49
CA VAL A 13 -0.23 2.66 14.42
C VAL A 13 -0.86 3.95 14.97
N SER A 14 -1.92 3.87 15.78
CA SER A 14 -2.53 5.04 16.41
C SER A 14 -1.57 5.77 17.36
N CYS A 15 -0.71 5.06 18.10
CA CYS A 15 0.34 5.71 18.90
C CYS A 15 1.34 6.46 18.02
N LEU A 16 1.74 5.90 16.87
CA LEU A 16 2.66 6.56 15.92
C LEU A 16 2.02 7.79 15.26
N GLU A 17 0.71 7.78 15.06
CA GLU A 17 -0.08 8.92 14.59
C GLU A 17 -0.11 10.03 15.63
N GLU A 18 -0.47 9.71 16.89
CA GLU A 18 -0.60 10.67 17.99
C GLU A 18 0.71 11.42 18.27
N ILE A 19 1.86 10.75 18.17
CA ILE A 19 3.17 11.39 18.34
C ILE A 19 3.63 12.18 17.09
N GLY A 20 2.84 12.20 16.01
CA GLY A 20 3.14 12.91 14.77
C GLY A 20 4.24 12.29 13.90
N ALA A 21 4.67 11.06 14.20
CA ALA A 21 5.71 10.36 13.44
C ALA A 21 5.25 10.05 12.01
N LEU A 22 3.99 9.61 11.86
CA LEU A 22 3.40 9.33 10.56
C LEU A 22 3.27 10.59 9.71
N THR A 23 2.74 11.68 10.26
CA THR A 23 2.64 12.98 9.58
C THR A 23 4.01 13.48 9.10
N SER A 24 5.06 13.27 9.91
CA SER A 24 6.44 13.62 9.54
C SER A 24 6.99 12.74 8.41
N LEU A 25 6.68 11.44 8.44
CA LEU A 25 7.02 10.50 7.37
C LEU A 25 6.35 10.90 6.04
N GLY A 26 5.06 11.24 6.07
CA GLY A 26 4.30 11.65 4.87
C GLY A 26 4.86 12.92 4.24
N LYS A 27 5.22 13.91 5.07
CA LYS A 27 5.92 15.11 4.61
C LYS A 27 7.27 14.79 3.97
N GLY A 28 8.05 13.89 4.59
CA GLY A 28 9.33 13.45 4.06
C GLY A 28 9.20 12.78 2.68
N LEU A 29 8.21 11.91 2.50
CA LEU A 29 7.91 11.27 1.22
C LEU A 29 7.48 12.31 0.17
N ASN A 30 6.60 13.25 0.51
CA ASN A 30 6.17 14.29 -0.42
C ASN A 30 7.34 15.17 -0.90
N VAL A 31 8.28 15.52 0.00
CA VAL A 31 9.49 16.28 -0.36
C VAL A 31 10.42 15.44 -1.24
N ALA A 32 10.59 14.16 -0.93
CA ALA A 32 11.47 13.27 -1.70
C ALA A 32 10.96 12.99 -3.13
N PHE A 33 9.64 13.01 -3.33
CA PHE A 33 9.00 12.69 -4.62
C PHE A 33 8.31 13.88 -5.28
N ASP A 34 8.66 15.11 -4.87
CA ASP A 34 8.17 16.38 -5.45
C ASP A 34 6.63 16.47 -5.55
N GLY A 35 5.92 15.90 -4.57
CA GLY A 35 4.46 15.87 -4.54
C GLY A 35 3.80 14.96 -5.59
N ASN A 36 4.56 14.11 -6.32
CA ASN A 36 3.97 13.20 -7.30
C ASN A 36 3.21 12.06 -6.60
N HIS A 37 1.88 12.20 -6.53
CA HIS A 37 0.98 11.26 -5.84
C HIS A 37 1.09 9.81 -6.37
N PHE A 38 1.40 9.61 -7.66
CA PHE A 38 1.61 8.27 -8.22
C PHE A 38 2.90 7.62 -7.70
N MET A 39 3.99 8.37 -7.57
CA MET A 39 5.23 7.85 -7.02
C MET A 39 5.11 7.58 -5.52
N VAL A 40 4.48 8.47 -4.78
CA VAL A 40 4.26 8.32 -3.34
C VAL A 40 3.41 7.09 -3.05
N THR A 41 2.25 6.94 -3.69
CA THR A 41 1.37 5.77 -3.51
C THR A 41 2.00 4.47 -4.02
N GLY A 42 2.73 4.53 -5.13
CA GLY A 42 3.46 3.39 -5.68
C GLY A 42 4.55 2.87 -4.74
N ILE A 43 5.29 3.76 -4.07
CA ILE A 43 6.35 3.38 -3.13
C ILE A 43 5.77 2.90 -1.80
N ILE A 44 4.70 3.55 -1.33
CA ILE A 44 3.94 3.09 -0.17
C ILE A 44 3.42 1.67 -0.39
N GLY A 45 2.89 1.33 -1.57
CA GLY A 45 2.50 -0.05 -1.88
C GLY A 45 3.66 -1.03 -1.93
N VAL A 46 4.86 -0.60 -2.33
CA VAL A 46 6.06 -1.43 -2.21
C VAL A 46 6.42 -1.69 -0.76
N LEU A 47 6.35 -0.68 0.11
CA LEU A 47 6.55 -0.84 1.56
C LEU A 47 5.48 -1.75 2.20
N SER A 48 4.27 -1.81 1.63
CA SER A 48 3.19 -2.73 2.04
C SER A 48 3.60 -4.19 1.99
N SER A 49 4.52 -4.56 1.08
CA SER A 49 5.06 -5.91 0.99
C SER A 49 5.83 -6.37 2.25
N ILE A 50 6.19 -5.43 3.14
CA ILE A 50 6.97 -5.70 4.37
C ILE A 50 6.10 -5.56 5.63
N VAL A 51 5.18 -4.58 5.67
CA VAL A 51 4.53 -4.12 6.92
C VAL A 51 3.09 -4.61 7.08
N ASP A 52 2.59 -5.42 6.14
CA ASP A 52 1.16 -5.79 5.97
C ASP A 52 0.31 -4.62 5.45
N ASN A 53 -0.80 -4.98 4.78
CA ASN A 53 -1.62 -4.03 4.05
C ASN A 53 -2.52 -3.21 4.98
N VAL A 54 -3.05 -3.81 6.05
CA VAL A 54 -3.96 -3.15 6.99
C VAL A 54 -3.25 -2.02 7.78
N PRO A 55 -2.07 -2.25 8.39
CA PRO A 55 -1.40 -1.22 9.18
C PRO A 55 -0.88 -0.08 8.31
N LEU A 56 -0.47 -0.39 7.09
CA LEU A 56 0.02 0.61 6.14
C LEU A 56 -1.09 1.54 5.66
N VAL A 57 -2.27 1.00 5.31
CA VAL A 57 -3.43 1.84 4.94
C VAL A 57 -3.86 2.70 6.13
N ALA A 58 -3.94 2.13 7.34
CA ALA A 58 -4.24 2.88 8.56
C ALA A 58 -3.21 4.01 8.80
N GLY A 59 -1.92 3.72 8.59
CA GLY A 59 -0.86 4.71 8.72
C GLY A 59 -1.00 5.84 7.69
N CYS A 60 -1.33 5.50 6.44
CA CYS A 60 -1.54 6.49 5.37
C CYS A 60 -2.75 7.40 5.63
N MET A 61 -3.81 6.89 6.26
CA MET A 61 -4.95 7.70 6.70
C MET A 61 -4.53 8.74 7.75
N GLY A 62 -3.58 8.41 8.63
CA GLY A 62 -2.97 9.38 9.56
C GLY A 62 -1.96 10.33 8.91
N MET A 63 -1.40 9.98 7.74
CA MET A 63 -0.43 10.79 7.00
C MET A 63 -1.08 11.87 6.12
N TYR A 64 -2.23 11.57 5.53
CA TYR A 64 -2.90 12.41 4.53
C TYR A 64 -4.37 12.64 4.90
N PRO A 65 -4.81 13.88 5.17
CA PRO A 65 -6.22 14.15 5.46
C PRO A 65 -7.07 14.02 4.20
N VAL A 66 -8.30 13.51 4.36
CA VAL A 66 -9.32 13.52 3.30
C VAL A 66 -9.73 14.97 3.03
N GLN A 67 -9.73 15.36 1.77
CA GLN A 67 -10.07 16.72 1.33
C GLN A 67 -11.48 16.77 0.72
N ALA A 68 -12.02 17.97 0.49
CA ALA A 68 -13.33 18.11 -0.15
C ALA A 68 -13.29 17.89 -1.67
N VAL A 69 -12.14 18.18 -2.31
CA VAL A 69 -11.94 18.11 -3.76
C VAL A 69 -10.50 17.71 -4.08
N GLY A 70 -10.25 17.23 -5.30
CA GLY A 70 -8.93 16.84 -5.79
C GLY A 70 -8.54 15.39 -5.45
N ASP A 71 -7.26 15.06 -5.59
CA ASP A 71 -6.78 13.67 -5.51
C ASP A 71 -6.98 13.01 -4.14
N PHE A 72 -7.07 13.81 -3.08
CA PHE A 72 -7.32 13.37 -1.70
C PHE A 72 -8.80 13.43 -1.30
N ALA A 73 -9.71 13.78 -2.22
CA ALA A 73 -11.15 13.71 -1.95
C ALA A 73 -11.59 12.28 -1.64
N THR A 74 -12.78 12.09 -1.07
CA THR A 74 -13.39 10.75 -1.00
C THR A 74 -13.40 10.13 -2.40
N ASP A 75 -12.93 8.89 -2.52
CA ASP A 75 -12.74 8.20 -3.80
C ASP A 75 -11.80 8.92 -4.79
N GLY A 76 -10.99 9.86 -4.32
CA GLY A 76 -9.96 10.53 -5.11
C GLY A 76 -8.85 9.59 -5.57
N VAL A 77 -8.11 10.02 -6.58
CA VAL A 77 -7.05 9.24 -7.24
C VAL A 77 -6.04 8.67 -6.25
N PHE A 78 -5.68 9.42 -5.21
CA PHE A 78 -4.74 8.98 -4.18
C PHE A 78 -5.25 7.73 -3.45
N TRP A 79 -6.51 7.74 -3.01
CA TRP A 79 -7.09 6.64 -2.23
C TRP A 79 -7.35 5.40 -3.07
N GLN A 80 -7.77 5.58 -4.32
CA GLN A 80 -7.94 4.47 -5.27
C GLN A 80 -6.60 3.78 -5.56
N LEU A 81 -5.55 4.55 -5.86
CA LEU A 81 -4.19 4.03 -6.03
C LEU A 81 -3.66 3.40 -4.75
N LEU A 82 -3.85 4.04 -3.60
CA LEU A 82 -3.40 3.49 -2.32
C LEU A 82 -4.05 2.13 -2.04
N ALA A 83 -5.35 1.99 -2.28
CA ALA A 83 -6.07 0.73 -2.07
C ALA A 83 -5.53 -0.38 -2.99
N TYR A 84 -5.31 -0.08 -4.28
CA TYR A 84 -4.68 -1.00 -5.22
C TYR A 84 -3.26 -1.37 -4.77
N CYS A 85 -2.45 -0.34 -4.49
CA CYS A 85 -1.04 -0.48 -4.19
C CYS A 85 -0.80 -1.25 -2.89
N ALA A 86 -1.57 -0.96 -1.84
CA ALA A 86 -1.52 -1.73 -0.60
C ALA A 86 -2.03 -3.15 -0.82
N GLY A 87 -3.19 -3.33 -1.47
CA GLY A 87 -3.80 -4.64 -1.69
C GLY A 87 -2.90 -5.60 -2.48
N VAL A 88 -2.34 -5.15 -3.59
CA VAL A 88 -1.48 -5.96 -4.46
C VAL A 88 -0.04 -6.03 -3.95
N GLY A 89 0.44 -4.95 -3.33
CA GLY A 89 1.82 -4.82 -2.86
C GLY A 89 2.24 -5.92 -1.89
N GLY A 90 1.34 -6.34 -0.99
CA GLY A 90 1.55 -7.46 -0.07
C GLY A 90 1.93 -8.80 -0.73
N SER A 91 1.71 -8.96 -2.04
CA SER A 91 2.06 -10.17 -2.79
C SER A 91 3.49 -10.16 -3.35
N MET A 92 4.20 -9.03 -3.32
CA MET A 92 5.58 -8.97 -3.84
C MET A 92 6.56 -9.78 -2.99
N LEU A 93 6.30 -9.90 -1.69
CA LEU A 93 7.02 -10.81 -0.80
C LEU A 93 6.03 -11.82 -0.24
N ILE A 94 6.41 -13.10 -0.19
CA ILE A 94 5.56 -14.17 0.34
C ILE A 94 5.16 -13.97 1.82
N ILE A 95 5.88 -13.14 2.57
CA ILE A 95 5.55 -12.79 3.96
C ILE A 95 4.68 -11.53 4.07
N GLY A 96 4.46 -10.80 2.97
CA GLY A 96 3.75 -9.52 2.96
C GLY A 96 2.23 -9.64 3.11
N SER A 97 1.70 -10.87 3.16
CA SER A 97 0.28 -11.12 3.41
C SER A 97 0.06 -12.42 4.19
N ALA A 98 -1.05 -12.49 4.94
CA ALA A 98 -1.46 -13.72 5.63
C ALA A 98 -1.60 -14.90 4.67
N ALA A 99 -2.16 -14.67 3.47
CA ALA A 99 -2.30 -15.71 2.45
C ALA A 99 -0.93 -16.26 2.01
N GLY A 100 0.06 -15.39 1.82
CA GLY A 100 1.42 -15.80 1.46
C GLY A 100 2.08 -16.64 2.56
N VAL A 101 1.94 -16.26 3.83
CA VAL A 101 2.46 -17.03 4.97
C VAL A 101 1.80 -18.40 5.08
N VAL A 102 0.48 -18.51 4.82
CA VAL A 102 -0.23 -19.79 4.79
C VAL A 102 0.30 -20.69 3.66
N VAL A 103 0.43 -20.15 2.45
CA VAL A 103 0.98 -20.90 1.30
C VAL A 103 2.41 -21.36 1.56
N MET A 104 3.23 -20.51 2.18
CA MET A 104 4.59 -20.88 2.59
C MET A 104 4.60 -22.13 3.47
N GLY A 105 3.67 -22.21 4.43
CA GLY A 105 3.53 -23.35 5.34
C GLY A 105 2.98 -24.62 4.68
N LEU A 106 1.98 -24.48 3.80
CA LEU A 106 1.33 -25.61 3.13
C LEU A 106 2.23 -26.23 2.04
N GLU A 107 2.78 -25.40 1.17
CA GLU A 107 3.59 -25.81 0.01
C GLU A 107 5.09 -25.94 0.34
N LYS A 108 5.48 -25.63 1.59
CA LYS A 108 6.88 -25.64 2.07
C LYS A 108 7.82 -24.82 1.18
N ILE A 109 7.30 -23.75 0.59
CA ILE A 109 8.07 -22.82 -0.24
C ILE A 109 8.96 -22.00 0.68
N SER A 110 10.24 -21.84 0.36
CA SER A 110 11.11 -20.95 1.13
C SER A 110 10.98 -19.50 0.67
N PHE A 111 11.19 -18.55 1.59
CA PHE A 111 11.21 -17.12 1.27
C PHE A 111 12.16 -16.80 0.11
N GLY A 112 13.39 -17.33 0.14
CA GLY A 112 14.39 -17.08 -0.91
C GLY A 112 13.99 -17.68 -2.27
N TRP A 113 13.32 -18.84 -2.29
CA TRP A 113 12.81 -19.41 -3.53
C TRP A 113 11.73 -18.52 -4.13
N TYR A 114 10.76 -18.06 -3.33
CA TYR A 114 9.70 -17.18 -3.81
C TYR A 114 10.26 -15.86 -4.33
N MET A 115 11.21 -15.27 -3.60
CA MET A 115 11.88 -14.04 -4.00
C MET A 115 12.53 -14.16 -5.38
N LYS A 116 13.18 -15.29 -5.65
CA LYS A 116 13.87 -15.51 -6.92
C LYS A 116 12.91 -15.79 -8.09
N HIS A 117 11.80 -16.46 -7.85
CA HIS A 117 10.95 -16.98 -8.94
C HIS A 117 9.64 -16.22 -9.15
N VAL A 118 9.06 -15.65 -8.08
CA VAL A 118 7.70 -15.10 -8.09
C VAL A 118 7.69 -13.59 -7.84
N SER A 119 8.55 -13.07 -6.94
CA SER A 119 8.53 -11.65 -6.58
C SER A 119 8.67 -10.70 -7.77
N TRP A 120 9.49 -11.04 -8.77
CA TRP A 120 9.63 -10.22 -9.98
C TRP A 120 8.38 -10.26 -10.87
N ILE A 121 7.67 -11.39 -10.91
CA ILE A 121 6.39 -11.54 -11.62
C ILE A 121 5.31 -10.71 -10.92
N ALA A 122 5.24 -10.82 -9.60
CA ALA A 122 4.33 -10.02 -8.77
C ALA A 122 4.61 -8.52 -8.93
N PHE A 123 5.88 -8.12 -8.96
CA PHE A 123 6.28 -6.74 -9.23
C PHE A 123 5.88 -6.26 -10.63
N LEU A 124 6.05 -7.08 -11.67
CA LEU A 124 5.58 -6.72 -13.02
C LEU A 124 4.06 -6.58 -13.07
N GLY A 125 3.32 -7.47 -12.41
CA GLY A 125 1.86 -7.38 -12.30
C GLY A 125 1.41 -6.12 -11.55
N TYR A 126 2.14 -5.74 -10.50
CA TYR A 126 1.95 -4.51 -9.74
C TYR A 126 2.12 -3.26 -10.61
N VAL A 127 3.25 -3.18 -11.33
CA VAL A 127 3.50 -2.05 -12.26
C VAL A 127 2.48 -2.02 -13.40
N ALA A 128 2.13 -3.19 -13.95
CA ALA A 128 1.13 -3.29 -15.00
C ALA A 128 -0.25 -2.81 -14.54
N GLY A 129 -0.67 -3.12 -13.31
CA GLY A 129 -1.94 -2.62 -12.80
C GLY A 129 -1.94 -1.13 -12.48
N ILE A 130 -0.82 -0.55 -12.02
CA ILE A 130 -0.66 0.91 -11.91
C ILE A 130 -0.83 1.56 -13.30
N LEU A 131 -0.19 1.00 -14.33
CA LEU A 131 -0.30 1.51 -15.70
C LEU A 131 -1.71 1.36 -16.27
N CYS A 132 -2.37 0.22 -16.05
CA CYS A 132 -3.76 0.01 -16.45
C CYS A 132 -4.69 1.01 -15.75
N TYR A 133 -4.51 1.24 -14.45
CA TYR A 133 -5.26 2.24 -13.71
C TYR A 133 -5.03 3.65 -14.25
N TYR A 134 -3.77 4.02 -14.53
CA TYR A 134 -3.43 5.29 -15.16
C TYR A 134 -4.15 5.47 -16.50
N VAL A 135 -4.11 4.46 -17.37
CA VAL A 135 -4.79 4.50 -18.67
C VAL A 135 -6.31 4.60 -18.52
N LEU A 136 -6.89 3.85 -17.57
CA LEU A 136 -8.33 3.91 -17.28
C LEU A 136 -8.73 5.31 -16.82
N ARG A 137 -7.97 5.95 -15.93
CA ARG A 137 -8.26 7.30 -15.43
C ARG A 137 -8.10 8.35 -16.53
N GLU A 138 -7.01 8.28 -17.28
CA GLU A 138 -6.65 9.34 -18.22
C GLU A 138 -7.47 9.29 -19.51
N PHE A 139 -7.85 8.09 -19.98
CA PHE A 139 -8.47 7.93 -21.30
C PHE A 139 -9.92 7.44 -21.27
N ILE A 140 -10.38 6.78 -20.19
CA ILE A 140 -11.71 6.16 -20.15
C ILE A 140 -12.62 6.88 -19.15
N PHE A 141 -12.15 7.10 -17.92
CA PHE A 141 -12.90 7.77 -16.85
C PHE A 141 -12.34 9.18 -16.60
N THR A 142 -12.53 10.06 -17.59
CA THR A 142 -11.97 11.42 -17.57
C THR A 142 -12.66 12.38 -16.59
N THR A 143 -13.86 12.04 -16.12
CA THR A 143 -14.61 12.78 -15.09
C THR A 143 -14.48 12.10 -13.73
N PRO A 144 -14.27 12.87 -12.64
CA PRO A 144 -14.30 12.31 -11.29
C PRO A 144 -15.67 11.70 -11.00
N LEU A 145 -15.69 10.54 -10.32
CA LEU A 145 -16.90 9.90 -9.79
C LEU A 145 -17.53 10.76 -8.69
#